data_AF-A0A933HQV6-F1
#
_entry.id   AF-A0A933HQV6-F1
#
_cell.length_a   1.000
_cell.length_b   1.000
_cell.length_c   1.000
_cell.angle_alpha   90.00
_cell.angle_beta   90.00
_cell.angle_gamma   90.00
#
_symmetry.space_group_name_H-M   'P 1'
#
loop_
_entity.id
_entity.type
_entity.pdbx_description
1 polymer ?
#
loop_
_entity_poly.entity_id
_entity_poly.type
_entity_poly.pdbx_seq_one_letter_code
_entity_poly.pdbx_strand_id
1 'polypeptide(L)'
;MELGTHLSIPTDPSARYDAILDDGQRLYRAQIKYCDRSGGTEGALQIELTSYHRSGKLASAGYTEQEIDVLLLYVPRIDKILWLGPEIFSGKHAIQIRLDPAKNGQTKGCLFAKDYIW
;
A
#
# COMPACT_ATOMS: atom_id res chain seq x y z
N MET A 1 4.88 6.11 19.45
CA MET A 1 3.63 6.26 18.66
C MET A 1 3.49 7.74 18.36
N GLU A 2 3.82 8.17 17.15
CA GLU A 2 3.86 9.59 16.80
C GLU A 2 2.48 10.17 16.44
N LEU A 3 1.54 9.32 16.01
CA LEU A 3 0.22 9.74 15.49
C LEU A 3 -0.95 9.48 16.44
N GLY A 4 -0.71 9.01 17.67
CA GLY A 4 -1.77 8.76 18.66
C GLY A 4 -2.73 7.60 18.32
N THR A 5 -2.42 6.79 17.30
CA THR A 5 -3.22 5.66 16.83
C THR A 5 -2.89 4.39 17.62
N HIS A 6 -3.91 3.62 18.04
CA HIS A 6 -3.70 2.28 18.60
C HIS A 6 -3.65 1.24 17.49
N LEU A 7 -2.85 0.19 17.71
CA LEU A 7 -2.67 -0.89 16.75
C LEU A 7 -3.01 -2.22 17.40
N SER A 8 -3.86 -3.00 16.74
CA SER A 8 -4.19 -4.38 17.13
C SER A 8 -3.80 -5.35 16.01
N ILE A 9 -3.20 -6.49 16.37
CA ILE A 9 -2.70 -7.48 15.40
C ILE A 9 -3.66 -8.69 15.40
N PRO A 10 -4.11 -9.17 14.22
CA PRO A 10 -4.94 -10.36 14.16
C PRO A 10 -4.16 -11.59 14.63
N THR A 11 -4.82 -12.48 15.37
CA THR A 11 -4.24 -13.77 15.78
C THR A 11 -4.36 -14.84 14.70
N ASP A 12 -5.20 -14.61 13.69
CA ASP A 12 -5.38 -15.50 12.55
C ASP A 12 -4.36 -15.19 11.45
N PRO A 13 -3.42 -16.10 11.14
CA PRO A 13 -2.43 -15.90 10.09
C PRO A 13 -3.03 -15.87 8.67
N SER A 14 -4.29 -16.26 8.50
CA SER A 14 -5.01 -16.17 7.23
C SER A 14 -5.70 -14.83 7.00
N ALA A 15 -5.63 -13.92 7.99
CA ALA A 15 -6.16 -12.57 7.87
C ALA A 15 -5.60 -11.85 6.63
N ARG A 16 -6.48 -11.12 5.94
CA ARG A 16 -6.15 -10.38 4.72
C ARG A 16 -5.49 -9.03 4.97
N TYR A 17 -5.37 -8.63 6.23
CA TYR A 17 -4.76 -7.40 6.72
C TYR A 17 -3.75 -7.74 7.82
N ASP A 18 -2.77 -6.86 8.02
CA ASP A 18 -1.71 -7.08 9.03
C ASP A 18 -2.07 -6.47 10.40
N ALA A 19 -2.92 -5.43 10.42
CA ALA A 19 -3.33 -4.77 11.64
C ALA A 19 -4.71 -4.10 11.54
N ILE A 20 -5.33 -3.87 12.69
CA ILE A 20 -6.40 -2.87 12.87
C ILE A 20 -5.77 -1.61 13.43
N LEU A 21 -6.00 -0.48 12.75
CA LEU A 21 -5.71 0.85 13.28
C LEU A 21 -6.97 1.44 13.91
N ASP A 22 -6.82 2.00 15.10
CA ASP A 22 -7.85 2.76 15.81
C ASP A 22 -7.38 4.20 16.00
N ASP A 23 -8.02 5.13 15.28
CA ASP A 23 -7.77 6.57 15.37
C ASP A 23 -8.67 7.29 16.40
N GLY A 24 -9.46 6.54 17.16
CA GLY A 24 -10.44 7.04 18.12
C GLY A 24 -11.82 7.37 17.52
N GLN A 25 -11.97 7.33 16.20
CA GLN A 25 -13.24 7.53 15.50
C GLN A 25 -13.69 6.29 14.74
N ARG A 26 -12.74 5.60 14.10
CA ARG A 26 -12.98 4.43 13.27
C ARG A 26 -11.85 3.42 13.37
N LEU A 27 -12.22 2.15 13.16
CA LEU A 27 -11.30 1.05 12.98
C LEU A 27 -11.02 0.82 11.49
N TYR A 28 -9.75 0.67 11.13
CA TYR A 28 -9.29 0.40 9.76
C TYR A 28 -8.53 -0.91 9.70
N ARG A 29 -8.97 -1.84 8.85
CA ARG A 29 -8.21 -3.02 8.46
C ARG A 29 -7.08 -2.61 7.52
N ALA A 30 -5.87 -2.54 8.05
CA ALA A 30 -4.68 -2.08 7.35
C ALA A 30 -3.84 -3.25 6.85
N GLN A 31 -3.62 -3.31 5.54
CA GLN A 31 -2.50 -4.07 5.00
C GLN A 31 -1.26 -3.18 4.97
N ILE A 32 -0.13 -3.69 5.44
CA ILE A 32 1.14 -2.98 5.52
C ILE A 32 2.11 -3.57 4.50
N LYS A 33 2.82 -2.72 3.76
CA LYS A 33 3.90 -3.15 2.86
C LYS A 33 5.13 -2.27 3.01
N TYR A 34 6.29 -2.92 2.97
CA TYR A 34 7.60 -2.28 2.83
C TYR A 34 7.92 -2.10 1.35
N CYS A 35 8.22 -0.87 0.92
CA CYS A 35 8.30 -0.50 -0.50
C CYS A 35 9.67 0.07 -0.88
N ASP A 36 10.58 -0.81 -1.30
CA ASP A 36 11.93 -0.42 -1.79
C ASP A 36 12.21 -0.86 -3.24
N ARG A 37 11.27 -1.57 -3.87
CA ARG A 37 11.45 -2.05 -5.24
C ARG A 37 11.20 -0.94 -6.26
N SER A 38 12.22 -0.62 -7.06
CA SER A 38 12.08 0.28 -8.21
C SER A 38 11.14 -0.29 -9.25
N GLY A 39 10.20 0.51 -9.76
CA GLY A 39 9.12 0.08 -10.65
C GLY A 39 9.50 -0.02 -12.13
N GLY A 40 10.75 -0.38 -12.45
CA GLY A 40 11.28 -0.39 -13.82
C GLY A 40 11.40 0.98 -14.49
N THR A 41 10.75 2.00 -13.91
CA THR A 41 10.83 3.41 -14.31
C THR A 41 11.56 4.20 -13.22
N GLU A 42 12.50 5.03 -13.63
CA GLU A 42 13.22 5.92 -12.72
C GLU A 42 12.26 6.84 -11.97
N GLY A 43 12.51 7.03 -10.68
CA GLY A 43 11.67 7.83 -9.79
C GLY A 43 10.30 7.22 -9.46
N ALA A 44 10.07 5.94 -9.76
CA ALA A 44 8.85 5.23 -9.41
C ALA A 44 9.13 3.93 -8.64
N LEU A 45 8.20 3.59 -7.76
CA LEU A 45 8.13 2.33 -7.03
C LEU A 45 7.01 1.49 -7.62
N GLN A 46 7.23 0.17 -7.70
CA GLN A 46 6.17 -0.78 -8.03
C GLN A 46 5.82 -1.62 -6.82
N ILE A 47 4.53 -1.62 -6.50
CA ILE A 47 3.98 -2.32 -5.35
C ILE A 47 3.04 -3.41 -5.87
N GLU A 48 3.46 -4.65 -5.68
CA GLU A 48 2.64 -5.82 -5.98
C GLU A 48 1.61 -6.02 -4.86
N LEU A 49 0.35 -6.14 -5.26
CA LEU A 49 -0.82 -6.33 -4.38
C LEU A 49 -1.30 -7.78 -4.36
N THR A 50 -0.69 -8.64 -5.18
CA THR A 50 -0.94 -10.09 -5.18
C THR A 50 0.17 -10.83 -4.46
N SER A 51 -0.11 -12.10 -4.16
CA SER A 51 0.89 -13.06 -3.71
C SER A 51 0.94 -14.24 -4.66
N TYR A 52 2.13 -14.84 -4.83
CA TYR A 52 2.35 -16.04 -5.64
C TYR A 52 2.92 -17.16 -4.79
N HIS A 53 2.52 -18.39 -5.07
CA HIS A 53 3.19 -19.56 -4.55
C HIS A 53 4.60 -19.66 -5.13
N ARG A 54 5.48 -20.42 -4.46
CA ARG A 54 6.83 -20.71 -4.97
C ARG A 54 6.81 -21.37 -6.37
N SER A 55 5.71 -22.01 -6.74
CA SER A 55 5.49 -22.61 -8.07
C SER A 55 5.13 -21.58 -9.16
N GLY A 56 5.04 -20.28 -8.84
CA GLY A 56 4.65 -19.22 -9.76
C GLY A 56 3.13 -19.11 -9.98
N LYS A 57 2.33 -19.98 -9.37
CA LYS A 57 0.86 -19.88 -9.40
C LYS A 57 0.40 -18.72 -8.50
N LEU A 58 -0.59 -17.97 -8.96
CA LEU A 58 -1.21 -16.92 -8.16
C LEU A 58 -1.79 -17.54 -6.88
N ALA A 59 -1.29 -17.10 -5.73
CA ALA A 59 -1.75 -17.55 -4.41
C ALA A 59 -2.89 -16.68 -3.89
N SER A 60 -2.94 -15.40 -4.30
CA SER A 60 -4.03 -14.49 -3.94
C SER A 60 -4.21 -13.42 -4.98
N ALA A 61 -5.48 -13.09 -5.26
CA ALA A 61 -5.85 -11.92 -6.05
C ALA A 61 -5.49 -10.61 -5.33
N GLY A 62 -5.59 -9.49 -6.05
CA GLY A 62 -5.45 -8.18 -5.45
C GLY A 62 -6.49 -7.94 -4.37
N TYR A 63 -6.18 -7.04 -3.44
CA TYR A 63 -7.09 -6.71 -2.35
C TYR A 63 -8.37 -6.04 -2.84
N THR A 64 -9.47 -6.25 -2.12
CA THR A 64 -10.71 -5.49 -2.31
C THR A 64 -11.05 -4.65 -1.09
N GLU A 65 -11.92 -3.67 -1.27
CA GLU A 65 -12.47 -2.84 -0.17
C GLU A 65 -13.25 -3.67 0.88
N GLN A 66 -13.74 -4.85 0.50
CA GLN A 66 -14.36 -5.78 1.45
C GLN A 66 -13.33 -6.49 2.33
N GLU A 67 -12.07 -6.59 1.89
CA GLU A 67 -10.99 -7.27 2.62
C GLU A 67 -10.22 -6.32 3.54
N ILE A 68 -9.83 -5.16 3.01
CA ILE A 68 -9.01 -4.17 3.71
C ILE A 68 -9.55 -2.76 3.47
N ASP A 69 -9.40 -1.88 4.46
CA ASP A 69 -9.88 -0.50 4.41
C ASP A 69 -8.78 0.48 3.96
N VAL A 70 -7.50 0.12 4.21
CA VAL A 70 -6.35 0.95 3.86
C VAL A 70 -5.13 0.08 3.52
N LEU A 71 -4.35 0.56 2.57
CA LEU A 71 -3.01 0.05 2.29
C LEU A 71 -1.96 1.07 2.78
N LEU A 72 -1.17 0.66 3.78
CA LEU A 72 -0.07 1.46 4.32
C LEU A 72 1.24 1.05 3.67
N LEU A 73 1.89 2.00 3.01
CA LEU A 73 3.17 1.76 2.35
C LEU A 73 4.28 2.50 3.08
N TYR A 74 5.16 1.78 3.76
CA TYR A 74 6.39 2.40 4.23
C TYR A 74 7.40 2.51 3.08
N VAL A 75 7.83 3.73 2.79
CA VAL A 75 8.77 4.06 1.72
C VAL A 75 10.10 4.54 2.33
N PRO A 76 11.13 3.66 2.38
CA PRO A 76 12.41 3.98 3.04
C PRO A 76 13.15 5.16 2.40
N ARG A 77 13.00 5.34 1.08
CA ARG A 77 13.71 6.39 0.33
C ARG A 77 13.34 7.81 0.75
N ILE A 78 12.13 8.00 1.27
CA ILE A 78 11.66 9.29 1.77
C ILE A 78 11.36 9.26 3.27
N ASP A 79 11.55 8.11 3.92
CA ASP A 79 11.23 7.85 5.33
C ASP A 79 9.80 8.29 5.69
N LYS A 80 8.82 7.82 4.91
CA LYS A 80 7.40 8.12 5.11
C LYS A 80 6.52 6.91 4.94
N ILE A 81 5.36 6.96 5.58
CA ILE A 81 4.24 6.04 5.36
C ILE A 81 3.26 6.73 4.42
N LEU A 82 2.80 6.00 3.40
CA LEU A 82 1.72 6.46 2.52
C LEU A 82 0.42 5.77 2.92
N TRP A 83 -0.66 6.55 3.02
CA TRP A 83 -2.02 6.09 3.29
C TRP A 83 -2.82 6.04 1.99
N LEU A 84 -3.14 4.83 1.52
CA LEU A 84 -3.91 4.64 0.28
C LEU A 84 -5.28 4.02 0.58
N GLY A 85 -6.33 4.71 0.14
CA GLY A 85 -7.71 4.22 0.22
C GLY A 85 -8.05 3.19 -0.86
N PRO A 86 -9.19 2.49 -0.71
CA PRO A 86 -9.63 1.43 -1.61
C PRO A 86 -9.82 1.88 -3.06
N GLU A 87 -10.13 3.16 -3.30
CA GLU A 87 -10.22 3.75 -4.63
C GLU A 87 -8.92 3.64 -5.44
N ILE A 88 -7.78 3.46 -4.75
CA ILE A 88 -6.46 3.32 -5.35
C ILE A 88 -6.08 1.88 -5.60
N PHE A 89 -6.42 0.94 -4.72
CA PHE A 89 -5.89 -0.44 -4.77
C PHE A 89 -6.94 -1.50 -5.12
N SER A 90 -8.23 -1.25 -4.90
CA SER A 90 -9.27 -2.28 -4.98
C SER A 90 -9.32 -2.92 -6.38
N GLY A 91 -9.18 -4.25 -6.41
CA GLY A 91 -9.20 -5.05 -7.64
C GLY A 91 -7.94 -4.92 -8.51
N LYS A 92 -6.89 -4.24 -8.06
CA LYS A 92 -5.63 -4.10 -8.80
C LYS A 92 -4.61 -5.16 -8.40
N HIS A 93 -3.81 -5.62 -9.36
CA HIS A 93 -2.70 -6.54 -9.09
C HIS A 93 -1.42 -5.85 -8.65
N ALA A 94 -1.21 -4.62 -9.12
CA ALA A 94 -0.08 -3.78 -8.75
C ALA A 94 -0.46 -2.31 -8.88
N ILE A 95 0.28 -1.46 -8.18
CA ILE A 95 0.22 0.00 -8.32
C ILE A 95 1.63 0.56 -8.49
N GLN A 96 1.73 1.67 -9.20
CA GLN A 96 2.98 2.42 -9.35
C GLN A 96 2.86 3.77 -8.67
N ILE A 97 3.78 4.04 -7.75
CA ILE A 97 3.86 5.31 -7.01
C ILE A 97 5.11 6.06 -7.44
N ARG A 98 4.96 7.32 -7.82
CA ARG A 98 6.07 8.19 -8.20
C ARG A 98 6.58 8.97 -7.01
N LEU A 99 7.90 8.89 -6.78
CA LEU A 99 8.63 9.76 -5.87
C LEU A 99 9.07 11.04 -6.60
N ASP A 100 9.44 10.90 -7.87
CA ASP A 100 9.92 11.99 -8.71
C ASP A 100 8.99 12.25 -9.91
N PRO A 101 8.97 13.49 -10.44
CA PRO A 101 8.29 13.79 -11.69
C PRO A 101 8.65 12.82 -12.83
N ALA A 102 7.72 12.56 -13.73
CA ALA A 102 8.01 11.77 -14.93
C ALA A 102 8.95 12.56 -15.86
N LYS A 103 9.89 11.86 -16.54
CA LYS A 103 10.87 12.49 -17.43
C LYS A 103 10.22 13.30 -18.57
N ASN A 104 9.06 12.85 -19.05
CA ASN A 104 8.28 13.52 -20.09
C ASN A 104 7.26 14.54 -19.55
N GLY A 105 7.30 14.85 -18.24
CA GLY A 105 6.35 15.75 -17.61
C GLY A 105 4.93 15.18 -17.41
N GLN A 106 4.73 13.87 -17.65
CA GLN A 106 3.43 13.24 -17.42
C GLN A 106 3.01 13.36 -15.94
N THR A 107 1.81 13.90 -15.72
CA THR A 107 1.20 14.01 -14.39
C THR A 107 -0.16 13.32 -14.32
N LYS A 108 -0.92 13.32 -15.42
CA LYS A 108 -2.26 12.71 -15.47
C LYS A 108 -2.17 11.20 -15.30
N GLY A 109 -2.89 10.65 -14.33
CA GLY A 109 -2.90 9.21 -14.03
C GLY A 109 -1.68 8.72 -13.23
N CYS A 110 -0.76 9.62 -12.85
CA CYS A 110 0.31 9.28 -11.92
C CYS A 110 -0.17 9.41 -10.48
N LEU A 111 0.17 8.43 -9.65
CA LEU A 111 0.03 8.53 -8.20
C LEU A 111 1.36 9.06 -7.64
N PHE A 112 1.37 10.27 -7.09
CA PHE A 112 2.57 10.85 -6.48
C PHE A 112 2.58 10.59 -4.98
N ALA A 113 3.71 10.11 -4.44
CA ALA A 113 3.83 9.78 -3.02
C ALA A 113 3.45 10.93 -2.09
N LYS A 114 3.85 12.16 -2.45
CA LYS A 114 3.57 13.37 -1.66
C LYS A 114 2.09 13.63 -1.39
N ASP A 115 1.20 13.13 -2.26
CA ASP A 115 -0.25 13.35 -2.15
C ASP A 115 -0.90 12.38 -1.15
N TYR A 116 -0.13 11.41 -0.64
CA TYR A 116 -0.62 10.31 0.21
C TYR A 116 0.21 10.15 1.49
N ILE A 117 1.10 11.07 1.83
CA ILE A 117 1.87 10.99 3.09
C ILE A 117 0.89 11.06 4.25
N TRP A 118 0.98 10.06 5.14
CA TRP A 118 0.23 10.01 6.39
C TRP A 118 0.92 10.82 7.49
#